data_AF-A0A973RCU4-F1
#
_entry.id   AF-A0A973RCU4-F1
#
_cell.length_a   1.000
_cell.length_b   1.000
_cell.length_c   1.000
_cell.angle_alpha   90.00
_cell.angle_beta   90.00
_cell.angle_gamma   90.00
#
_symmetry.space_group_name_H-M   'P 1'
#
loop_
_entity.id
_entity.type
_entity.pdbx_description
1 polymer ?
#
loop_
_entity_poly.entity_id
_entity_poly.type
_entity_poly.pdbx_seq_one_letter_code
_entity_poly.pdbx_strand_id
1 'polypeptide(L)'
;DAHRLWDAAFGLGPSRHAHLGHADAELIPAGVPWAEAEPVQVSALLRSRGRTERMGRTGRVRDVRAVRAERRARAERERAELEAAWAALATTGPVRLSQLGELDHGTFGRLLDLLGRALAERPDATGLRRAVTSDGRVEIVLQDPQDGAVAVLRTPEGWFRGPDHLIDVRSLGTGAARYDRRRAEGA
;
A
#
# COMPACT_ATOMS: atom_id res chain seq x y z
N ASP A 1 -18.44 27.25 -17.77
CA ASP A 1 -19.77 26.71 -18.15
C ASP A 1 -20.48 27.42 -19.29
N ALA A 2 -20.50 28.76 -19.38
CA ALA A 2 -21.19 29.47 -20.47
C ALA A 2 -20.83 28.99 -21.89
N HIS A 3 -19.55 28.72 -22.17
CA HIS A 3 -19.10 28.20 -23.47
C HIS A 3 -19.64 26.79 -23.80
N ARG A 4 -19.91 25.94 -22.79
CA ARG A 4 -20.48 24.60 -23.00
C ARG A 4 -21.98 24.66 -23.26
N LEU A 5 -22.68 25.55 -22.56
CA LEU A 5 -24.10 25.83 -22.77
C LEU A 5 -24.36 26.42 -24.17
N TRP A 6 -23.48 27.32 -24.64
CA TRP A 6 -23.54 27.89 -25.98
C TRP A 6 -23.32 26.84 -27.08
N ASP A 7 -22.30 25.98 -26.94
CA ASP A 7 -22.04 24.87 -27.86
C ASP A 7 -23.23 23.89 -27.93
N ALA A 8 -23.79 23.51 -26.78
CA ALA A 8 -24.95 22.62 -26.73
C ALA A 8 -26.22 23.22 -27.34
N ALA A 9 -26.45 24.52 -27.16
CA ALA A 9 -27.65 25.20 -27.64
C ALA A 9 -27.61 25.52 -29.14
N PHE A 10 -26.45 25.90 -29.67
CA PHE A 10 -26.31 26.38 -31.06
C PHE A 10 -25.48 25.45 -31.96
N GLY A 11 -24.82 24.44 -31.41
CA GLY A 11 -23.89 23.57 -32.16
C GLY A 11 -22.61 24.28 -32.62
N LEU A 12 -22.32 25.46 -32.05
CA LEU A 12 -21.20 26.32 -32.43
C LEU A 12 -20.04 26.19 -31.43
N GLY A 13 -19.47 24.99 -31.35
CA GLY A 13 -18.26 24.73 -30.57
C GLY A 13 -17.02 25.38 -31.17
N PRO A 14 -15.90 25.44 -30.41
CA PRO A 14 -14.65 25.99 -30.91
C PRO A 14 -14.19 25.27 -32.19
N SER A 15 -13.82 26.03 -33.22
CA SER A 15 -13.40 25.48 -34.51
C SER A 15 -12.21 24.53 -34.35
N ARG A 16 -12.42 23.25 -34.67
CA ARG A 16 -11.41 22.17 -34.55
C ARG A 16 -10.16 22.37 -35.43
N HIS A 17 -10.17 23.40 -36.27
CA HIS A 17 -9.14 23.72 -37.25
C HIS A 17 -8.60 25.15 -37.11
N ALA A 18 -8.82 25.80 -35.96
CA ALA A 18 -8.29 27.13 -35.65
C ALA A 18 -6.74 27.23 -35.65
N HIS A 19 -6.04 26.10 -35.85
CA HIS A 19 -4.58 26.02 -36.00
C HIS A 19 -4.12 25.99 -37.46
N LEU A 20 -5.04 25.90 -38.43
CA LEU A 20 -4.71 26.02 -39.85
C LEU A 20 -4.62 27.51 -40.20
N GLY A 21 -3.53 27.89 -40.85
CA GLY A 21 -3.29 29.23 -41.33
C GLY A 21 -2.75 29.21 -42.77
N HIS A 22 -2.55 30.39 -43.33
CA HIS A 22 -1.82 30.52 -44.59
C HIS A 22 -0.39 30.03 -44.41
N ALA A 23 0.18 29.43 -45.46
CA ALA A 23 1.58 28.99 -45.44
C ALA A 23 2.55 30.17 -45.22
N ASP A 24 2.13 31.37 -45.66
CA ASP A 24 2.80 32.63 -45.38
C ASP A 24 1.73 33.68 -45.00
N ALA A 25 1.76 34.12 -43.74
CA ALA A 25 0.78 35.05 -43.19
C ALA A 25 1.13 36.52 -43.47
N GLU A 26 2.36 36.83 -43.89
CA GLU A 26 2.81 38.20 -44.14
C GLU A 26 2.36 38.71 -45.53
N LEU A 27 1.93 37.81 -46.40
CA LEU A 27 1.40 38.12 -47.73
C LEU A 27 -0.03 38.68 -47.72
N ILE A 28 -0.73 38.62 -46.57
CA ILE A 28 -2.07 39.19 -46.41
C ILE A 28 -1.96 40.41 -45.50
N PRO A 29 -2.02 41.63 -46.05
CA PRO A 29 -1.97 42.84 -45.24
C PRO A 29 -3.11 42.88 -44.22
N ALA A 30 -2.82 43.32 -42.98
CA ALA A 30 -3.79 43.37 -41.89
C ALA A 30 -5.03 44.27 -42.16
N GLY A 31 -4.98 45.12 -43.19
CA GLY A 31 -6.08 45.99 -43.61
C GLY A 31 -7.05 45.39 -44.64
N VAL A 32 -6.80 44.17 -45.14
CA VAL A 32 -7.69 43.53 -46.11
C VAL A 32 -8.99 43.11 -45.42
N PRO A 33 -10.17 43.51 -45.94
CA PRO A 33 -11.44 43.07 -45.41
C PRO A 33 -11.56 41.54 -45.47
N TRP A 34 -12.07 40.92 -44.39
CA TRP A 34 -12.20 39.46 -44.27
C TRP A 34 -12.90 38.79 -45.47
N ALA A 35 -13.91 39.44 -46.05
CA ALA A 35 -14.66 38.90 -47.19
C ALA A 35 -13.86 38.88 -48.51
N GLU A 36 -12.79 39.67 -48.60
CA GLU A 36 -11.93 39.81 -49.78
C GLU A 36 -10.58 39.10 -49.59
N ALA A 37 -10.24 38.69 -48.36
CA ALA A 37 -9.04 37.93 -48.07
C ALA A 37 -9.15 36.50 -48.64
N GLU A 38 -8.03 35.98 -49.15
CA GLU A 38 -7.95 34.59 -49.61
C GLU A 38 -8.31 33.65 -48.45
N PRO A 39 -9.24 32.69 -48.62
CA PRO A 39 -9.65 31.80 -47.55
C PRO A 39 -8.58 30.75 -47.22
N VAL A 40 -8.48 30.38 -45.94
CA VAL A 40 -7.66 29.22 -45.53
C VAL A 40 -8.30 27.94 -46.07
N GLN A 41 -7.53 27.19 -46.86
CA GLN A 41 -7.99 25.94 -47.47
C GLN A 41 -8.10 24.84 -46.42
N VAL A 42 -9.33 24.52 -46.00
CA VAL A 42 -9.61 23.42 -45.07
C VAL A 42 -10.16 22.22 -45.85
N SER A 43 -9.46 21.08 -45.79
CA SER A 43 -9.91 19.87 -46.47
C SER A 43 -11.28 19.41 -45.98
N ALA A 44 -12.21 19.16 -46.91
CA ALA A 44 -13.53 18.60 -46.60
C ALA A 44 -13.45 17.20 -45.95
N LEU A 45 -12.34 16.48 -46.12
CA LEU A 45 -12.10 15.19 -45.48
C LEU A 45 -12.03 15.29 -43.95
N LEU A 46 -11.65 16.45 -43.40
CA LEU A 46 -11.61 16.69 -41.95
C LEU A 46 -13.01 16.70 -41.32
N ARG A 47 -14.04 17.07 -42.09
CA ARG A 47 -15.44 17.05 -41.66
C ARG A 47 -16.12 15.70 -41.91
N SER A 48 -15.80 15.05 -43.03
CA SER A 48 -16.46 13.80 -43.44
C SER A 48 -15.84 12.54 -42.83
N ARG A 49 -14.53 12.56 -42.55
CA ARG A 49 -13.83 11.45 -41.90
C ARG A 49 -13.26 11.96 -40.58
N GLY A 50 -14.01 11.71 -39.50
CA GLY A 50 -13.44 11.80 -38.15
C GLY A 50 -12.15 10.98 -38.09
N ARG A 51 -11.17 11.47 -37.34
CA ARG A 51 -9.85 10.84 -37.13
C ARG A 51 -10.05 9.35 -36.83
N THR A 52 -9.76 8.49 -37.80
CA THR A 52 -9.60 7.07 -37.52
C THR A 52 -8.21 6.94 -36.90
N GLU A 53 -8.13 7.07 -35.58
CA GLU A 53 -6.97 6.56 -34.88
C GLU A 53 -6.85 5.09 -35.25
N ARG A 54 -5.81 4.73 -36.01
CA ARG A 54 -5.49 3.33 -36.23
C ARG A 54 -5.01 2.79 -34.89
N MET A 55 -5.94 2.32 -34.06
CA MET A 55 -5.59 1.52 -32.89
C MET A 55 -4.84 0.30 -33.41
N GLY A 56 -3.50 0.35 -33.30
CA GLY A 56 -2.67 -0.81 -33.55
C GLY A 56 -3.09 -1.94 -32.61
N ARG A 57 -3.05 -3.18 -33.10
CA ARG A 57 -3.37 -4.35 -32.28
C ARG A 57 -2.47 -4.36 -31.04
N THR A 58 -3.06 -4.49 -29.85
CA THR A 58 -2.29 -4.70 -28.61
C THR A 58 -1.33 -5.87 -28.80
N GLY A 59 -0.05 -5.68 -28.49
CA GLY A 59 0.97 -6.71 -28.62
C GLY A 59 0.57 -7.97 -27.84
N ARG A 60 0.97 -9.15 -28.34
CA ARG A 60 0.68 -10.43 -27.66
C ARG A 60 1.34 -10.42 -26.28
N VAL A 61 0.55 -10.60 -25.23
CA VAL A 61 1.05 -10.71 -23.85
C VAL A 61 1.99 -11.93 -23.76
N ARG A 62 3.18 -11.73 -23.21
CA ARG A 62 4.16 -12.80 -22.99
C ARG A 62 3.57 -13.88 -22.08
N ASP A 63 3.87 -15.15 -22.36
CA ASP A 63 3.50 -16.23 -21.44
C ASP A 63 4.23 -16.05 -20.10
N VAL A 64 3.45 -15.84 -19.04
CA VAL A 64 3.91 -15.60 -17.66
C VAL A 64 3.67 -16.79 -16.74
N ARG A 65 3.30 -17.97 -17.26
CA ARG A 65 3.01 -19.16 -16.43
C ARG A 65 4.17 -19.55 -15.52
N ALA A 66 5.39 -19.60 -16.06
CA ALA A 66 6.60 -19.92 -15.30
C ALA A 66 6.89 -18.87 -14.23
N VAL A 67 6.84 -17.57 -14.57
CA VAL A 67 7.05 -16.46 -13.63
C VAL A 67 6.02 -16.47 -12.50
N ARG A 68 4.74 -16.75 -12.83
CA ARG A 68 3.69 -16.88 -11.81
C ARG A 68 3.91 -18.08 -10.90
N ALA A 69 4.36 -19.22 -11.44
CA ALA A 69 4.66 -20.40 -10.65
C ALA A 69 5.83 -20.17 -9.67
N GLU A 70 6.91 -19.56 -10.15
CA GLU A 70 8.06 -19.20 -9.30
C GLU A 70 7.67 -18.23 -8.18
N ARG A 71 6.88 -17.19 -8.50
CA ARG A 71 6.39 -16.22 -7.51
C ARG A 71 5.49 -16.87 -6.47
N ARG A 72 4.61 -17.80 -6.86
CA ARG A 72 3.79 -18.56 -5.90
C ARG A 72 4.64 -19.41 -4.96
N ALA A 73 5.58 -20.16 -5.51
CA ALA A 73 6.48 -21.00 -4.71
C ALA A 73 7.32 -20.17 -3.73
N ARG A 74 7.78 -18.98 -4.15
CA ARG A 74 8.48 -18.05 -3.24
C ARG A 74 7.57 -17.56 -2.11
N ALA A 75 6.36 -17.09 -2.45
CA ALA A 75 5.41 -16.60 -1.47
C ALA A 75 4.98 -17.69 -0.46
N GLU A 76 4.89 -18.96 -0.90
CA GLU A 76 4.61 -20.10 -0.03
C GLU A 76 5.75 -20.35 0.97
N ARG A 77 7.01 -20.27 0.52
CA ARG A 77 8.18 -20.39 1.41
C ARG A 77 8.24 -19.26 2.42
N GLU A 78 8.09 -18.01 1.97
CA GLU A 78 8.09 -16.83 2.84
C GLU A 78 6.98 -16.91 3.90
N ARG A 79 5.80 -17.43 3.54
CA ARG A 79 4.71 -17.68 4.50
C ARG A 79 5.06 -18.77 5.49
N ALA A 80 5.64 -19.89 5.03
CA ALA A 80 6.03 -20.98 5.92
C ALA A 80 7.10 -20.55 6.93
N GLU A 81 8.09 -19.76 6.49
CA GLU A 81 9.11 -19.17 7.36
C GLU A 81 8.49 -18.22 8.40
N LEU A 82 7.52 -17.39 7.98
CA LEU A 82 6.82 -16.49 8.89
C LEU A 82 6.03 -17.25 9.97
N GLU A 83 5.26 -18.26 9.57
CA GLU A 83 4.48 -19.08 10.50
C GLU A 83 5.39 -19.88 11.44
N ALA A 84 6.52 -20.39 10.95
CA ALA A 84 7.51 -21.08 11.80
C ALA A 84 8.13 -20.14 12.84
N ALA A 85 8.47 -18.91 12.46
CA ALA A 85 9.00 -17.91 13.39
C ALA A 85 7.98 -17.53 14.48
N TRP A 86 6.70 -17.37 14.10
CA TRP A 86 5.65 -17.11 15.09
C TRP A 86 5.39 -18.29 16.02
N ALA A 87 5.43 -19.52 15.48
CA ALA A 87 5.32 -20.72 16.29
C ALA A 87 6.48 -20.84 17.30
N ALA A 88 7.69 -20.43 16.92
CA ALA A 88 8.85 -20.42 17.81
C ALA A 88 8.74 -19.37 18.94
N LEU A 89 8.04 -18.25 18.69
CA LEU A 89 7.81 -17.20 19.70
C LEU A 89 6.58 -17.44 20.56
N ALA A 90 5.69 -18.37 20.19
CA ALA A 90 4.48 -18.63 20.94
C ALA A 90 4.78 -19.16 22.34
N THR A 91 4.10 -18.63 23.35
CA THR A 91 4.28 -19.01 24.75
C THR A 91 3.04 -19.70 25.28
N THR A 92 3.21 -20.59 26.27
CA THR A 92 2.08 -21.25 26.96
C THR A 92 1.52 -20.41 28.12
N GLY A 93 2.06 -19.21 28.31
CA GLY A 93 1.68 -18.23 29.32
C GLY A 93 2.79 -17.19 29.50
N PRO A 94 2.67 -16.29 30.49
CA PRO A 94 3.67 -15.25 30.73
C PRO A 94 5.05 -15.84 31.06
N VAL A 95 6.05 -15.48 30.28
CA VAL A 95 7.46 -15.85 30.47
C VAL A 95 8.32 -14.59 30.51
N ARG A 96 9.46 -14.65 31.18
CA ARG A 96 10.43 -13.54 31.16
C ARG A 96 11.08 -13.48 29.78
N LEU A 97 11.32 -12.28 29.27
CA LEU A 97 12.01 -12.08 27.99
C LEU A 97 13.36 -12.81 27.96
N SER A 98 14.11 -12.79 29.07
CA SER A 98 15.38 -13.51 29.24
C SER A 98 15.30 -15.03 29.05
N GLN A 99 14.12 -15.64 29.22
CA GLN A 99 13.92 -17.09 29.05
C GLN A 99 13.91 -17.53 27.58
N LEU A 100 13.74 -16.60 26.63
CA LEU A 100 13.85 -16.93 25.20
C LEU A 100 15.29 -17.29 24.81
N GLY A 101 16.30 -16.78 25.54
CA GLY A 101 17.70 -17.18 25.38
C GLY A 101 18.30 -16.83 24.01
N GLU A 102 18.37 -17.82 23.12
CA GLU A 102 19.00 -17.71 21.80
C GLU A 102 17.94 -17.73 20.70
N LEU A 103 18.01 -16.76 19.77
CA LEU A 103 17.08 -16.61 18.67
C LEU A 103 17.85 -16.41 17.37
N ASP A 104 17.37 -17.00 16.27
CA ASP A 104 17.86 -16.62 14.94
C ASP A 104 17.48 -15.17 14.61
N HIS A 105 18.16 -14.58 13.63
CA HIS A 105 17.94 -13.17 13.26
C HIS A 105 16.50 -12.88 12.81
N GLY A 106 15.87 -13.81 12.08
CA GLY A 106 14.50 -13.65 11.61
C GLY A 106 13.51 -13.63 12.77
N THR A 107 13.59 -14.61 13.65
CA THR A 107 12.75 -14.71 14.85
C THR A 107 12.96 -13.53 15.80
N PHE A 108 14.20 -13.09 15.98
CA PHE A 108 14.51 -11.90 16.78
C PHE A 108 13.87 -10.62 16.21
N GLY A 109 13.95 -10.40 14.89
CA GLY A 109 13.29 -9.27 14.25
C GLY A 109 11.77 -9.26 14.48
N ARG A 110 11.14 -10.44 14.45
CA ARG A 110 9.71 -10.60 14.76
C ARG A 110 9.35 -10.31 16.21
N LEU A 111 10.20 -10.71 17.14
CA LEU A 111 10.07 -10.35 18.55
C LEU A 111 10.14 -8.83 18.72
N LEU A 112 11.09 -8.15 18.07
CA LEU A 112 11.20 -6.69 18.13
C LEU A 112 9.96 -6.00 17.54
N ASP A 113 9.40 -6.51 16.43
CA ASP A 113 8.15 -6.00 15.86
C ASP A 113 6.99 -6.07 16.87
N LEU A 114 6.86 -7.19 17.61
CA LEU A 114 5.82 -7.36 18.64
C LEU A 114 6.07 -6.43 19.85
N LEU A 115 7.29 -6.39 20.36
CA LEU A 115 7.66 -5.54 21.49
C LEU A 115 7.43 -4.07 21.17
N GLY A 116 7.85 -3.61 19.98
CA GLY A 116 7.64 -2.24 19.53
C GLY A 116 6.16 -1.86 19.47
N ARG A 117 5.30 -2.78 19.00
CA ARG A 117 3.85 -2.59 18.99
C ARG A 117 3.27 -2.51 20.41
N ALA A 118 3.63 -3.45 21.28
CA ALA A 118 3.14 -3.45 22.66
C ALA A 118 3.59 -2.21 23.44
N LEU A 119 4.85 -1.78 23.27
CA LEU A 119 5.41 -0.62 23.95
C LEU A 119 4.82 0.72 23.46
N ALA A 120 4.32 0.77 22.22
CA ALA A 120 3.60 1.93 21.70
C ALA A 120 2.21 2.12 22.34
N GLU A 121 1.62 1.04 22.87
CA GLU A 121 0.34 1.09 23.56
C GLU A 121 0.50 1.57 25.01
N ARG A 122 -0.53 2.25 25.51
CA ARG A 122 -0.58 2.63 26.93
C ARG A 122 -0.94 1.42 27.80
N PRO A 123 -0.35 1.28 29.00
CA PRO A 123 -0.79 0.27 29.95
C PRO A 123 -2.25 0.47 30.31
N ASP A 124 -2.97 -0.63 30.50
CA ASP A 124 -4.31 -0.61 31.07
C ASP A 124 -4.28 -0.41 32.60
N ALA A 125 -5.45 -0.46 33.25
CA ALA A 125 -5.57 -0.31 34.70
C ALA A 125 -4.83 -1.42 35.49
N THR A 126 -4.49 -2.54 34.86
CA THR A 126 -3.72 -3.64 35.44
C THR A 126 -2.21 -3.52 35.18
N GLY A 127 -1.78 -2.49 34.44
CA GLY A 127 -0.39 -2.28 34.05
C GLY A 127 0.06 -3.13 32.86
N LEU A 128 -0.88 -3.79 32.17
CA LEU A 128 -0.60 -4.62 31.00
C LEU A 128 -0.74 -3.81 29.72
N ARG A 129 0.13 -4.10 28.74
CA ARG A 129 0.02 -3.59 27.37
C ARG A 129 -0.35 -4.75 26.46
N ARG A 130 -1.31 -4.54 25.57
CA ARG A 130 -1.74 -5.55 24.60
C ARG A 130 -1.64 -4.99 23.20
N ALA A 131 -1.04 -5.75 22.29
CA ALA A 131 -1.00 -5.39 20.89
C ALA A 131 -1.21 -6.62 20.02
N VAL A 132 -1.77 -6.40 18.84
CA VAL A 132 -2.01 -7.43 17.84
C VAL A 132 -1.22 -7.10 16.58
N THR A 133 -0.76 -8.13 15.88
CA THR A 133 -0.15 -7.94 14.58
C THR A 133 -1.11 -7.32 13.56
N SER A 134 -0.58 -6.65 12.54
CA SER A 134 -1.38 -5.97 11.50
C SER A 134 -2.32 -6.91 10.73
N ASP A 135 -2.00 -8.20 10.67
CA ASP A 135 -2.82 -9.25 10.07
C ASP A 135 -3.79 -9.91 11.06
N GLY A 136 -3.81 -9.49 12.33
CA GLY A 136 -4.72 -9.97 13.36
C GLY A 136 -4.40 -11.35 13.92
N ARG A 137 -3.26 -11.95 13.56
CA ARG A 137 -2.95 -13.37 13.83
C ARG A 137 -2.21 -13.64 15.12
N VAL A 138 -1.46 -12.67 15.63
CA VAL A 138 -0.64 -12.85 16.83
C VAL A 138 -0.92 -11.72 17.79
N GLU A 139 -1.20 -12.07 19.04
CA GLU A 139 -1.31 -11.14 20.15
C GLU A 139 -0.06 -11.24 21.03
N ILE A 140 0.40 -10.10 21.53
CA ILE A 140 1.37 -10.01 22.61
C ILE A 140 0.73 -9.28 23.79
N VAL A 141 0.86 -9.86 24.98
CA VAL A 141 0.64 -9.20 26.26
C VAL A 141 2.00 -8.93 26.88
N LEU A 142 2.24 -7.69 27.25
CA LEU A 142 3.50 -7.21 27.82
C LEU A 142 3.26 -6.61 29.19
N GLN A 143 4.09 -6.97 30.16
CA GLN A 143 4.11 -6.35 31.49
C GLN A 143 5.52 -5.85 31.81
N ASP A 144 5.59 -4.64 32.36
CA ASP A 144 6.85 -4.02 32.77
C ASP A 144 7.46 -4.78 33.97
N PRO A 145 8.79 -5.02 33.97
CA PRO A 145 9.45 -5.67 35.09
C PRO A 145 9.39 -4.78 36.32
N GLN A 146 8.98 -5.34 37.46
CA GLN A 146 8.87 -4.61 38.73
C GLN A 146 10.20 -4.56 39.50
N ASP A 147 11.20 -5.32 39.04
CA ASP A 147 12.48 -5.55 39.73
C ASP A 147 13.69 -4.91 39.02
N GLY A 148 13.47 -4.21 37.90
CA GLY A 148 14.54 -3.62 37.10
C GLY A 148 15.47 -4.67 36.45
N ALA A 149 15.04 -5.94 36.37
CA ALA A 149 15.81 -6.99 35.72
C ALA A 149 16.07 -6.67 34.24
N VAL A 150 17.20 -7.16 33.73
CA VAL A 150 17.65 -6.93 32.34
C VAL A 150 17.71 -8.26 31.62
N ALA A 151 16.97 -8.38 30.52
CA ALA A 151 17.05 -9.52 29.62
C ALA A 151 18.29 -9.44 28.74
N VAL A 152 18.87 -10.61 28.44
CA VAL A 152 19.93 -10.76 27.43
C VAL A 152 19.48 -11.82 26.44
N LEU A 153 19.33 -11.43 25.18
CA LEU A 153 19.03 -12.35 24.08
C LEU A 153 20.24 -12.45 23.16
N ARG A 154 20.59 -13.66 22.73
CA ARG A 154 21.69 -13.89 21.78
C ARG A 154 21.13 -14.16 20.39
N THR A 155 21.79 -13.60 19.40
CA THR A 155 21.56 -13.89 17.99
C THR A 155 22.89 -14.20 17.29
N PRO A 156 22.87 -14.80 16.10
CA PRO A 156 24.10 -15.00 15.32
C PRO A 156 24.87 -13.70 15.02
N GLU A 157 24.21 -12.54 15.11
CA GLU A 157 24.79 -11.23 14.81
C GLU A 157 25.19 -10.43 16.06
N GLY A 158 24.90 -10.93 17.27
CA GLY A 158 25.27 -10.27 18.50
C GLY A 158 24.32 -10.55 19.66
N TRP A 159 24.10 -9.54 20.49
CA TRP A 159 23.23 -9.65 21.66
C TRP A 159 22.34 -8.42 21.81
N PHE A 160 21.14 -8.64 22.33
CA PHE A 160 20.19 -7.60 22.72
C PHE A 160 20.09 -7.53 24.24
N ARG A 161 20.06 -6.31 24.77
CA ARG A 161 19.80 -6.03 26.20
C ARG A 161 18.68 -5.03 26.34
N GLY A 162 17.77 -5.30 27.26
CA GLY A 162 16.65 -4.43 27.60
C GLY A 162 15.98 -4.87 28.90
N PRO A 163 14.92 -4.17 29.34
CA PRO A 163 14.18 -4.58 30.53
C PRO A 163 13.62 -6.00 30.35
N ASP A 164 13.69 -6.81 31.41
CA ASP A 164 13.24 -8.21 31.40
C ASP A 164 11.73 -8.33 31.60
N HIS A 165 10.99 -7.81 30.62
CA HIS A 165 9.54 -7.82 30.59
C HIS A 165 8.98 -9.24 30.69
N LEU A 166 7.79 -9.36 31.29
CA LEU A 166 6.97 -10.56 31.12
C LEU A 166 6.22 -10.44 29.80
N ILE A 167 6.36 -11.44 28.94
CA ILE A 167 5.69 -11.54 27.65
C ILE A 167 4.79 -12.76 27.62
N ASP A 168 3.62 -12.62 27.01
CA ASP A 168 2.78 -13.73 26.61
C ASP A 168 2.36 -13.53 25.14
N VAL A 169 2.89 -14.37 24.26
CA VAL A 169 2.69 -14.32 22.82
C VAL A 169 1.80 -15.48 22.40
N ARG A 170 0.64 -15.16 21.84
CA ARG A 170 -0.39 -16.14 21.49
C ARG A 170 -0.83 -16.00 20.05
N SER A 171 -0.94 -17.13 19.35
CA SER A 171 -1.58 -17.17 18.05
C SER A 171 -3.09 -17.05 18.23
N LEU A 172 -3.66 -15.99 17.67
CA LEU A 172 -5.08 -15.81 17.51
C LEU A 172 -5.48 -16.59 16.25
N GLY A 173 -5.89 -17.85 16.43
CA GLY A 173 -6.38 -18.67 15.32
C GLY A 173 -7.41 -17.92 14.47
N THR A 174 -7.59 -18.35 13.21
CA THR A 174 -8.35 -17.66 12.15
C THR A 174 -9.84 -17.35 12.44
N GLY A 175 -10.32 -17.54 13.68
CA GLY A 175 -11.67 -17.22 14.15
C GLY A 175 -11.78 -16.19 15.29
N ALA A 176 -10.68 -15.62 15.81
CA ALA A 176 -10.74 -14.75 17.00
C ALA A 176 -10.98 -13.25 16.70
N ALA A 177 -11.25 -12.85 15.46
CA ALA A 177 -11.48 -11.45 15.09
C ALA A 177 -12.83 -10.85 15.58
N ARG A 178 -13.53 -11.45 16.55
CA ARG A 178 -14.82 -10.96 17.05
C ARG A 178 -15.08 -11.19 18.53
N TYR A 179 -14.13 -10.99 19.44
CA TYR A 179 -14.47 -11.02 20.87
C TYR A 179 -13.56 -10.14 21.75
N ASP A 180 -13.47 -8.82 21.50
CA ASP A 180 -13.19 -7.90 22.65
C ASP A 180 -13.51 -6.39 22.48
N ARG A 181 -14.52 -6.01 21.68
CA ARG A 181 -15.00 -4.61 21.66
C ARG A 181 -16.27 -4.37 22.49
N ARG A 182 -16.78 -5.37 23.23
CA ARG A 182 -18.06 -5.25 23.98
C ARG A 182 -17.96 -5.34 25.50
N ARG A 183 -16.76 -5.31 26.10
CA ARG A 183 -16.63 -5.24 27.57
C ARG A 183 -16.20 -3.89 28.14
N ALA A 184 -15.93 -2.89 27.30
CA ALA A 184 -15.53 -1.56 27.74
C ALA A 184 -16.68 -0.50 27.75
N GLU A 185 -17.92 -0.89 27.43
CA GLU A 185 -19.09 0.04 27.43
C GLU A 185 -20.19 -0.37 28.42
N GLY A 186 -19.85 -1.08 29.50
CA GLY A 186 -20.85 -1.56 30.45
C GLY A 186 -20.30 -1.73 31.87
N ALA A 187 -19.88 -0.63 32.49
CA ALA A 187 -19.86 -0.43 33.94
C ALA A 187 -19.76 1.07 34.23
#